data_AF-A0A660Y7R9-F1
#
_entry.id   AF-A0A660Y7R9-F1
#
_cell.length_a   1.000
_cell.length_b   1.000
_cell.length_c   1.000
_cell.angle_alpha   90.00
_cell.angle_beta   90.00
_cell.angle_gamma   90.00
#
_symmetry.space_group_name_H-M   'P 1'
#
loop_
_entity.id
_entity.type
_entity.pdbx_description
1 polymer ?
#
loop_
_entity_poly.entity_id
_entity_poly.type
_entity_poly.pdbx_seq_one_letter_code
_entity_poly.pdbx_strand_id
1 'polypeptide(L)'
;MSLQKSEIIQVIESYLEGALSKREASSWAIEVLAREVFTLNQILLEDAVTALAGLHDEDERWDTAEEDLVFFKECLQGERPYVSKIEVQAGRWLKQKAA
;
A
#
# COMPACT_ATOMS: atom_id res chain seq x y z
N MET A 1 -5.47 11.17 14.64
CA MET A 1 -6.66 10.76 13.88
C MET A 1 -6.25 9.55 13.06
N SER A 2 -7.07 8.50 12.98
CA SER A 2 -6.69 7.28 12.24
C SER A 2 -6.98 7.46 10.75
N LEU A 3 -6.03 7.08 9.89
CA LEU A 3 -6.16 7.12 8.43
C LEU A 3 -7.46 6.44 7.98
N GLN A 4 -8.25 7.13 7.18
CA GLN A 4 -9.51 6.59 6.65
C GLN A 4 -9.29 6.00 5.26
N LYS A 5 -9.95 4.86 5.01
CA LYS A 5 -10.01 4.21 3.70
C LYS A 5 -10.38 5.18 2.56
N SER A 6 -11.35 6.07 2.80
CA SER A 6 -11.81 7.05 1.80
C SER A 6 -10.74 8.08 1.43
N GLU A 7 -9.84 8.40 2.36
CA GLU A 7 -8.74 9.34 2.12
C GLU A 7 -7.73 8.73 1.13
N ILE A 8 -7.38 7.46 1.31
CA ILE A 8 -6.49 6.73 0.40
C ILE A 8 -7.10 6.66 -1.00
N ILE A 9 -8.38 6.30 -1.11
CA ILE A 9 -9.09 6.27 -2.40
C ILE A 9 -9.01 7.63 -3.10
N GLN A 10 -9.28 8.72 -2.36
CA GLN A 10 -9.25 10.06 -2.92
C GLN A 10 -7.87 10.47 -3.42
N VAL A 11 -6.80 10.10 -2.71
CA VAL A 11 -5.42 10.39 -3.16
C VAL A 11 -5.07 9.60 -4.41
N ILE A 12 -5.45 8.31 -4.47
CA ILE A 12 -5.26 7.49 -5.68
C ILE A 12 -6.01 8.10 -6.87
N GLU A 13 -7.28 8.48 -6.70
CA GLU A 13 -8.07 9.12 -7.76
C GLU A 13 -7.47 10.45 -8.21
N SER A 14 -7.08 11.29 -7.26
CA SER A 14 -6.47 12.59 -7.57
C SER A 14 -5.14 12.44 -8.34
N TYR A 15 -4.35 11.42 -8.04
CA TYR A 15 -3.15 11.10 -8.80
C TYR A 15 -3.48 10.60 -10.21
N LEU A 16 -4.36 9.59 -10.33
CA LEU A 16 -4.74 9.00 -11.63
C LEU A 16 -5.43 10.00 -12.56
N GLU A 17 -6.14 10.99 -12.02
CA GLU A 17 -6.77 12.07 -12.77
C GLU A 17 -5.81 13.24 -13.09
N GLY A 18 -4.57 13.18 -12.61
CA GLY A 18 -3.54 14.22 -12.81
C GLY A 18 -3.75 15.48 -11.97
N ALA A 19 -4.63 15.44 -10.97
CA ALA A 19 -4.83 16.53 -10.02
C ALA A 19 -3.71 16.61 -8.96
N LEU A 20 -3.04 15.48 -8.68
CA LEU A 20 -1.80 15.41 -7.90
C LEU A 20 -0.65 14.93 -8.77
N SER A 21 0.51 15.55 -8.61
CA SER A 21 1.76 15.04 -9.17
C SER A 21 2.24 13.79 -8.43
N LYS A 22 3.11 12.99 -9.09
CA LYS A 22 3.79 11.85 -8.46
C LYS A 22 4.43 12.23 -7.13
N ARG A 23 5.16 13.34 -7.12
CA ARG A 23 5.86 13.86 -5.94
C ARG A 23 4.90 14.19 -4.80
N GLU A 24 3.77 14.83 -5.09
CA GLU A 24 2.78 15.17 -4.05
C GLU A 24 2.13 13.93 -3.45
N ALA A 25 1.71 12.97 -4.30
CA ALA A 25 1.12 11.72 -3.87
C ALA A 25 2.11 10.87 -3.04
N SER A 26 3.36 10.75 -3.49
CA SER A 26 4.43 10.05 -2.77
C SER A 26 4.78 10.71 -1.44
N SER A 27 4.90 12.05 -1.42
CA SER A 27 5.20 12.78 -0.18
C SER A 27 4.11 12.58 0.87
N TRP A 28 2.83 12.66 0.46
CA TRP A 28 1.70 12.38 1.34
C TRP A 28 1.78 10.96 1.91
N ALA A 29 2.07 9.96 1.06
CA ALA A 29 2.14 8.57 1.47
C ALA A 29 3.29 8.32 2.47
N ILE A 30 4.47 8.91 2.24
CA ILE A 30 5.62 8.84 3.16
C ILE A 30 5.26 9.43 4.53
N GLU A 31 4.55 10.56 4.57
CA GLU A 31 4.10 11.16 5.83
C GLU A 31 3.11 10.27 6.59
N VAL A 32 2.22 9.59 5.86
CA VAL A 32 1.28 8.61 6.43
C VAL A 32 2.04 7.42 7.02
N LEU A 33 2.96 6.82 6.27
CA LEU A 33 3.77 5.68 6.75
C LEU A 33 4.65 6.06 7.95
N ALA A 34 5.11 7.30 8.04
CA ALA A 34 5.93 7.77 9.15
C ALA A 34 5.15 7.94 10.48
N ARG A 35 3.82 8.11 10.41
CA ARG A 35 2.98 8.43 11.59
C ARG A 35 1.98 7.35 11.97
N GLU A 36 1.56 6.52 11.02
CA GLU A 36 0.57 5.46 11.24
C GLU A 36 1.25 4.14 11.60
N VAL A 37 0.57 3.34 12.44
CA VAL A 37 0.94 1.95 12.69
C VAL A 37 -0.20 1.08 12.18
N PHE A 38 0.05 0.33 11.11
CA PHE A 38 -0.93 -0.56 10.52
C PHE A 38 -1.02 -1.86 11.30
N THR A 39 -2.25 -2.35 11.47
CA THR A 39 -2.53 -3.64 12.09
C THR A 39 -2.80 -4.70 11.02
N LEU A 40 -2.81 -5.99 11.40
CA LEU A 40 -2.96 -7.09 10.45
C LEU A 40 -4.26 -7.04 9.60
N ASN A 41 -5.32 -6.42 10.10
CA ASN A 41 -6.56 -6.22 9.33
C ASN A 41 -6.52 -4.98 8.42
N GLN A 42 -5.43 -4.21 8.43
CA GLN A 42 -5.22 -3.01 7.62
C GLN A 42 -4.14 -3.20 6.54
N ILE A 43 -3.73 -4.45 6.27
CA ILE A 43 -2.72 -4.76 5.24
C ILE A 43 -3.06 -4.12 3.89
N LEU A 44 -4.33 -4.18 3.47
CA LEU A 44 -4.75 -3.53 2.22
C LEU A 44 -4.53 -2.00 2.24
N LEU A 45 -4.73 -1.35 3.39
CA LEU A 45 -4.49 0.09 3.52
C LEU A 45 -2.99 0.39 3.47
N GLU A 46 -2.19 -0.40 4.18
CA GLU A 46 -0.74 -0.28 4.21
C GLU A 46 -0.12 -0.46 2.82
N ASP A 47 -0.53 -1.50 2.10
CA ASP A 47 -0.04 -1.78 0.74
C ASP A 47 -0.41 -0.67 -0.24
N ALA A 48 -1.65 -0.16 -0.17
CA ALA A 48 -2.09 0.93 -1.04
C ALA A 48 -1.29 2.23 -0.78
N VAL A 49 -1.00 2.54 0.48
CA VAL A 49 -0.16 3.69 0.84
C VAL A 49 1.30 3.44 0.42
N THR A 50 1.80 2.21 0.58
CA THR A 50 3.16 1.84 0.17
C THR A 50 3.34 1.98 -1.35
N ALA A 51 2.33 1.59 -2.14
CA ALA A 51 2.31 1.79 -3.58
C ALA A 51 2.36 3.28 -3.96
N LEU A 52 1.61 4.15 -3.25
CA LEU A 52 1.70 5.60 -3.46
C LEU A 52 3.09 6.15 -3.09
N ALA A 53 3.71 5.66 -2.02
CA ALA A 53 5.06 6.07 -1.63
C ALA A 53 6.12 5.67 -2.68
N GLY A 54 5.87 4.56 -3.40
CA GLY A 54 6.69 4.08 -4.51
C GLY A 54 6.56 4.88 -5.81
N LEU A 55 5.74 5.94 -5.85
CA LEU A 55 5.74 6.88 -6.97
C LEU A 55 7.01 7.74 -6.91
N HIS A 56 8.03 7.40 -7.71
CA HIS A 56 9.35 8.05 -7.67
C HIS A 56 9.64 8.88 -8.93
N ASP A 57 10.20 10.07 -8.74
CA ASP A 57 10.48 11.02 -9.83
C ASP A 57 11.77 10.68 -10.61
N GLU A 58 12.67 9.85 -10.05
CA GLU A 58 14.05 9.73 -10.54
C GLU A 58 14.48 8.32 -11.04
N ASP A 59 13.68 7.26 -10.83
CA ASP A 59 13.99 5.93 -11.39
C ASP A 59 12.71 5.15 -11.78
N GLU A 60 12.33 5.22 -13.07
CA GLU A 60 11.18 4.52 -13.65
C GLU A 60 11.17 3.01 -13.39
N ARG A 61 12.32 2.39 -13.07
CA ARG A 61 12.41 0.94 -12.79
C ARG A 61 11.75 0.53 -11.48
N TRP A 62 11.61 1.46 -10.56
CA TRP A 62 11.02 1.24 -9.23
C TRP A 62 9.74 2.06 -9.02
N ASP A 63 9.25 2.69 -10.09
CA ASP A 63 8.02 3.46 -10.07
C ASP A 63 6.83 2.51 -10.02
N THR A 64 5.86 2.84 -9.17
CA THR A 64 4.63 2.05 -9.07
C THR A 64 3.82 2.20 -10.34
N ALA A 65 3.39 1.08 -10.93
CA ALA A 65 2.58 1.08 -12.13
C ALA A 65 1.19 1.64 -11.83
N GLU A 66 0.60 2.40 -12.77
CA GLU A 66 -0.75 2.95 -12.61
C GLU A 66 -1.78 1.83 -12.41
N GLU A 67 -1.58 0.68 -13.05
CA GLU A 67 -2.42 -0.51 -12.91
C GLU A 67 -2.47 -1.05 -11.48
N ASP A 68 -1.37 -0.92 -10.73
CA ASP A 68 -1.33 -1.32 -9.31
C ASP A 68 -2.19 -0.39 -8.47
N LEU A 69 -2.14 0.91 -8.73
CA LEU A 69 -2.97 1.89 -8.03
C LEU A 69 -4.46 1.71 -8.37
N VAL A 70 -4.79 1.41 -9.63
CA VAL A 70 -6.15 1.03 -10.03
C VAL A 70 -6.60 -0.23 -9.27
N PHE A 71 -5.76 -1.26 -9.22
CA PHE A 71 -6.04 -2.48 -8.47
C PHE A 71 -6.32 -2.21 -6.98
N PHE A 72 -5.49 -1.40 -6.33
CA PHE A 72 -5.70 -1.02 -4.93
C PHE A 72 -6.99 -0.23 -4.74
N LYS A 73 -7.33 0.68 -5.66
CA LYS A 73 -8.60 1.42 -5.61
C LYS A 73 -9.81 0.47 -5.68
N GLU A 74 -9.83 -0.45 -6.64
CA GLU A 74 -10.91 -1.46 -6.77
C GLU A 74 -11.02 -2.34 -5.51
N CYS A 75 -9.89 -2.76 -4.95
CA CYS A 75 -9.84 -3.54 -3.73
C CYS A 75 -10.39 -2.76 -2.53
N LEU A 76 -10.01 -1.49 -2.40
CA LEU A 76 -10.56 -0.61 -1.39
C LEU A 76 -12.05 -0.46 -1.62
N GLN A 77 -12.54 -0.17 -2.82
CA GLN A 77 -13.97 -0.03 -3.10
C GLN A 77 -14.79 -1.32 -2.87
N GLY A 78 -14.12 -2.47 -2.77
CA GLY A 78 -14.76 -3.78 -2.58
C GLY A 78 -15.24 -4.38 -3.90
N GLU A 79 -14.79 -3.83 -5.03
CA GLU A 79 -15.11 -4.28 -6.38
C GLU A 79 -14.26 -5.48 -6.78
N ARG A 80 -13.09 -5.62 -6.17
CA ARG A 80 -12.15 -6.72 -6.41
C ARG A 80 -11.64 -7.31 -5.09
N PRO A 81 -11.49 -8.65 -4.97
CA PRO A 81 -10.90 -9.23 -3.78
C PRO A 81 -9.39 -8.95 -3.74
N TYR A 82 -8.92 -8.51 -2.58
CA TYR A 82 -7.49 -8.40 -2.29
C TYR A 82 -6.96 -9.77 -1.82
N VAL A 83 -6.12 -10.39 -2.65
CA VAL A 83 -5.52 -11.70 -2.36
C VAL A 83 -4.02 -11.53 -2.17
N SER A 84 -3.58 -11.25 -0.95
CA SER A 84 -2.17 -11.32 -0.60
C SER A 84 -1.77 -12.74 -0.21
N LYS A 85 -0.80 -13.31 -0.93
CA LYS A 85 -0.15 -14.55 -0.51
C LYS A 85 0.92 -14.20 0.51
N ILE A 86 0.62 -14.37 1.80
CA ILE A 86 1.64 -14.32 2.84
C ILE A 86 2.43 -15.64 2.77
N GLU A 87 3.59 -15.62 2.12
CA GLU A 87 4.54 -16.71 2.22
C GLU A 87 5.24 -16.66 3.59
N VAL A 88 4.67 -17.38 4.56
CA VAL A 88 5.36 -17.59 5.83
C VAL A 88 6.47 -18.61 5.58
N GLN A 89 7.73 -18.18 5.56
CA GLN A 89 8.85 -19.12 5.67
C GLN A 89 8.72 -19.85 7.01
N ALA A 90 8.33 -21.13 6.96
CA ALA A 90 8.31 -22.04 8.10
C ALA A 90 9.75 -22.38 8.54
N GLY A 91 10.51 -21.37 8.96
CA GLY A 91 11.86 -21.51 9.46
C GLY A 91 11.87 -21.41 10.98
N ARG A 92 12.08 -22.55 11.65
CA ARG A 92 12.68 -22.68 13.00
C ARG A 92 11.74 -22.73 14.24
N TRP A 93 10.54 -23.30 14.14
CA TRP A 93 9.74 -23.69 15.35
C TRP A 93 9.70 -25.20 15.66
N LEU A 94 10.39 -26.05 14.89
CA LEU A 94 10.37 -27.51 15.07
C LEU A 94 11.62 -28.11 15.77
N LYS A 95 12.52 -27.31 16.35
CA LYS A 95 13.74 -27.81 17.00
C LYS A 95 13.80 -27.71 18.54
N GLN A 96 12.68 -27.52 19.24
CA GLN A 96 12.67 -27.51 20.72
C GLN A 96 11.71 -28.52 21.39
N LYS A 97 11.15 -29.49 20.67
CA LYS A 97 10.40 -30.61 21.28
C LYS A 97 11.05 -31.99 21.11
N ALA A 98 12.36 -32.00 20.89
CA ALA A 98 13.16 -33.23 20.93
C ALA A 98 14.48 -32.94 21.66
N ALA A 99 14.38 -32.69 22.97
CA ALA A 99 15.46 -32.77 23.93
C ALA A 99 14.91 -33.40 25.21
#